data_AF-A0A0H3DB79-F1
#
_entry.id   AF-A0A0H3DB79-F1
#
_cell.length_a   1.000
_cell.length_b   1.000
_cell.length_c   1.000
_cell.angle_alpha   90.00
_cell.angle_beta   90.00
_cell.angle_gamma   90.00
#
_symmetry.space_group_name_H-M   'P 1'
#
loop_
_entity.id
_entity.type
_entity.pdbx_description
1 polymer ?
#
loop_
_entity_poly.entity_id
_entity_poly.type
_entity_poly.pdbx_seq_one_letter_code
_entity_poly.pdbx_strand_id
1 'polypeptide(L)'
;MPRPPKAAEPMLAGEKSRTETFLVKLFAVVPLLAPAGAVPFAWGWGLGWTDVALSVGFSFLTGLGVTIGFHRHFTHGAFKAGRGLRIALAVTGSMAMRGPVIGWVADHRRHHAYADRDGDPHSPWRYGTSAAALAKGFWHAHMGWLFDREKTNAQRFAPDLLADRDIVRIDRWFPALTVVTLLSPALIGGLVTMSWWVR
;
A
#
# COMPACT_ATOMS: atom_id res chain seq x y z
N MET A 1 29.34 -5.52 -35.44
CA MET A 1 29.65 -5.21 -34.03
C MET A 1 28.45 -5.59 -33.18
N PRO A 2 28.60 -6.36 -32.08
CA PRO A 2 27.51 -6.58 -31.15
C PRO A 2 27.15 -5.25 -30.48
N ARG A 3 25.84 -4.99 -30.34
CA ARG A 3 25.32 -3.78 -29.68
C ARG A 3 25.84 -3.75 -28.24
N PRO A 4 26.36 -2.62 -27.75
CA PRO A 4 26.81 -2.54 -26.37
C PRO A 4 25.64 -2.93 -25.43
N PRO A 5 25.91 -3.65 -24.34
CA PRO A 5 24.87 -4.05 -23.39
C PRO A 5 24.13 -2.81 -22.91
N LYS A 6 22.79 -2.87 -22.92
CA LYS A 6 21.96 -1.77 -22.43
C LYS A 6 22.35 -1.51 -20.98
N ALA A 7 22.73 -0.28 -20.65
CA ALA A 7 23.03 0.11 -19.27
C ALA A 7 21.85 -0.28 -18.37
N ALA A 8 22.14 -0.81 -17.17
CA ALA A 8 21.11 -1.18 -16.23
C ALA A 8 20.26 0.04 -15.86
N GLU A 9 18.94 -0.13 -15.85
CA GLU A 9 18.02 0.95 -15.47
C GLU A 9 18.38 1.51 -14.07
N PRO A 10 18.26 2.82 -13.84
CA PRO A 10 18.62 3.43 -12.55
C PRO A 10 17.73 2.91 -11.43
N MET A 11 18.20 2.95 -10.18
CA MET A 11 17.41 2.49 -9.02
C MET A 11 16.20 3.37 -8.75
N LEU A 12 16.36 4.68 -8.90
CA LEU A 12 15.32 5.68 -8.71
C LEU A 12 14.86 6.21 -10.06
N ALA A 13 13.56 6.45 -10.21
CA ALA A 13 12.99 7.13 -11.37
C ALA A 13 12.93 8.66 -11.20
N GLY A 14 13.28 9.17 -10.02
CA GLY A 14 13.25 10.58 -9.66
C GLY A 14 12.63 10.80 -8.28
N GLU A 15 11.98 11.95 -8.11
CA GLU A 15 11.31 12.32 -6.87
C GLU A 15 9.78 12.36 -7.01
N LYS A 16 9.07 12.07 -5.91
CA LYS A 16 7.66 12.32 -5.72
C LYS A 16 7.40 13.83 -5.83
N SER A 17 6.35 14.19 -6.56
CA SER A 17 5.81 15.54 -6.64
C SER A 17 5.29 16.00 -5.28
N ARG A 18 5.12 17.32 -5.11
CA ARG A 18 4.54 17.89 -3.88
C ARG A 18 3.14 17.33 -3.60
N THR A 19 2.35 17.11 -4.65
CA THR A 19 1.02 16.52 -4.56
C THR A 19 1.07 15.07 -4.10
N GLU A 20 1.95 14.24 -4.68
CA GLU A 20 2.14 12.86 -4.23
C GLU A 20 2.56 12.82 -2.75
N THR A 21 3.53 13.63 -2.33
CA THR A 21 3.94 13.70 -0.91
C THR A 21 2.80 14.17 0.00
N PHE A 22 2.01 15.16 -0.41
CA PHE A 22 0.84 15.61 0.34
C PHE A 22 -0.21 14.51 0.49
N LEU A 23 -0.54 13.80 -0.61
CA LEU A 23 -1.51 12.71 -0.59
C LEU A 23 -1.02 11.55 0.29
N VAL A 24 0.26 11.18 0.23
CA VAL A 24 0.82 10.15 1.13
C VAL A 24 0.66 10.57 2.59
N LYS A 25 0.94 11.83 2.93
CA LYS A 25 0.71 12.35 4.30
C LYS A 25 -0.76 12.27 4.70
N LEU A 26 -1.66 12.73 3.83
CA LEU A 26 -3.09 12.70 4.08
C LEU A 26 -3.58 11.26 4.33
N PHE A 27 -3.23 10.33 3.47
CA PHE A 27 -3.68 8.92 3.56
C PHE A 27 -2.95 8.10 4.63
N ALA A 28 -1.77 8.53 5.08
CA ALA A 28 -1.10 7.91 6.22
C ALA A 28 -1.70 8.38 7.56
N VAL A 29 -2.07 9.66 7.66
CA VAL A 29 -2.48 10.28 8.94
C VAL A 29 -3.99 10.22 9.17
N VAL A 30 -4.81 10.58 8.18
CA VAL A 30 -6.27 10.70 8.36
C VAL A 30 -6.93 9.36 8.75
N PRO A 31 -6.63 8.23 8.09
CA PRO A 31 -7.21 6.94 8.49
C PRO A 31 -6.81 6.47 9.90
N LEU A 32 -5.73 6.99 10.48
CA LEU A 32 -5.36 6.72 11.88
C LEU A 32 -6.15 7.61 12.85
N LEU A 33 -6.33 8.89 12.50
CA LEU A 33 -7.08 9.83 13.33
C LEU A 33 -8.59 9.56 13.32
N ALA A 34 -9.14 9.10 12.20
CA ALA A 34 -10.58 8.90 12.04
C ALA A 34 -11.17 7.91 13.06
N PRO A 35 -10.64 6.68 13.25
CA PRO A 35 -11.10 5.79 14.31
C PRO A 35 -10.84 6.35 15.71
N ALA A 36 -9.70 7.04 15.92
CA ALA A 36 -9.36 7.61 17.22
C ALA A 36 -10.38 8.68 17.68
N GLY A 37 -11.00 9.42 16.76
CA GLY A 37 -12.10 10.34 17.07
C GLY A 37 -13.49 9.70 17.02
N ALA A 38 -13.76 8.89 15.99
CA ALA A 38 -15.09 8.33 15.75
C ALA A 38 -15.48 7.26 16.78
N VAL A 39 -14.53 6.42 17.21
CA VAL A 39 -14.82 5.32 18.15
C VAL A 39 -15.22 5.85 19.53
N PRO A 40 -14.47 6.77 20.18
CA PRO A 40 -14.91 7.35 21.44
C PRO A 40 -16.21 8.14 21.32
N PHE A 41 -16.40 8.88 20.22
CA PHE A 41 -17.61 9.65 19.98
C PHE A 41 -18.84 8.74 19.92
N ALA A 42 -18.79 7.65 19.14
CA ALA A 42 -19.91 6.74 18.91
C ALA A 42 -19.96 5.57 19.92
N TRP A 43 -19.14 5.57 20.96
CA TRP A 43 -19.03 4.44 21.89
C TRP A 43 -20.30 4.26 22.71
N GLY A 44 -20.89 3.06 22.65
CA GLY A 44 -22.08 2.70 23.43
C GLY A 44 -23.42 3.20 22.89
N TRP A 45 -23.43 3.98 21.80
CA TRP A 45 -24.67 4.44 21.17
C TRP A 45 -24.63 4.45 19.64
N GLY A 46 -23.47 4.39 18.97
CA GLY A 46 -23.39 4.44 17.49
C GLY A 46 -22.55 3.41 16.80
N LEU A 47 -22.02 2.43 17.53
CA LEU A 47 -21.31 1.29 16.97
C LEU A 47 -22.08 0.01 17.30
N GLY A 48 -22.52 -0.68 16.26
CA GLY A 48 -23.19 -1.97 16.36
C GLY A 48 -22.30 -3.12 15.90
N TRP A 49 -22.80 -4.35 16.07
CA TRP A 49 -22.13 -5.55 15.59
C TRP A 49 -21.95 -5.58 14.07
N THR A 50 -22.82 -4.89 13.31
CA THR A 50 -22.66 -4.72 11.86
C THR A 50 -21.38 -3.95 11.53
N ASP A 51 -21.08 -2.86 12.25
CA ASP A 51 -19.88 -2.05 12.02
C ASP A 51 -18.61 -2.84 12.36
N VAL A 52 -18.65 -3.60 13.45
CA VAL A 52 -17.57 -4.52 13.83
C VAL A 52 -17.34 -5.58 12.75
N ALA A 53 -18.41 -6.22 12.28
CA ALA A 53 -18.33 -7.25 11.24
C ALA A 53 -17.77 -6.69 9.93
N LEU A 54 -18.22 -5.51 9.50
CA LEU A 54 -17.71 -4.83 8.32
C LEU A 54 -16.23 -4.45 8.48
N SER A 55 -15.85 -3.89 9.63
CA SER A 55 -14.46 -3.52 9.93
C SER A 55 -13.53 -4.73 9.87
N VAL A 56 -13.89 -5.83 10.55
CA VAL A 56 -13.11 -7.08 10.55
C VAL A 56 -13.08 -7.70 9.15
N GLY A 57 -14.22 -7.77 8.46
CA GLY A 57 -14.34 -8.36 7.13
C GLY A 57 -13.49 -7.64 6.08
N PHE A 58 -13.58 -6.31 6.03
CA PHE A 58 -12.76 -5.50 5.12
C PHE A 58 -11.28 -5.56 5.47
N SER A 59 -10.93 -5.52 6.77
CA SER A 59 -9.54 -5.64 7.23
C SER A 59 -8.93 -6.98 6.82
N PHE A 60 -9.70 -8.07 6.97
CA PHE A 60 -9.27 -9.39 6.56
C PHE A 60 -9.11 -9.49 5.04
N LEU A 61 -10.11 -9.05 4.27
CA LEU A 61 -10.08 -9.10 2.81
C LEU A 61 -8.91 -8.31 2.21
N THR A 62 -8.71 -7.08 2.66
CA THR A 62 -7.62 -6.22 2.19
C THR A 62 -6.25 -6.72 2.68
N GLY A 63 -6.18 -7.25 3.91
CA GLY A 63 -5.00 -7.94 4.44
C GLY A 63 -4.57 -9.15 3.60
N LEU A 64 -5.53 -9.96 3.15
CA LEU A 64 -5.28 -11.05 2.19
C LEU A 64 -4.79 -10.51 0.84
N GLY A 65 -5.39 -9.43 0.33
CA GLY A 65 -4.94 -8.77 -0.89
C GLY A 65 -3.48 -8.34 -0.84
N VAL A 66 -3.02 -7.79 0.29
CA VAL A 66 -1.61 -7.43 0.47
C VAL A 66 -0.73 -8.67 0.65
N THR A 67 -1.08 -9.57 1.56
CA THR A 67 -0.22 -10.70 1.95
C THR A 67 -0.13 -11.78 0.86
N ILE A 68 -1.27 -12.17 0.27
CA ILE A 68 -1.32 -13.19 -0.79
C ILE A 68 -1.08 -12.55 -2.15
N GLY A 69 -1.69 -11.39 -2.41
CA GLY A 69 -1.59 -10.69 -3.69
C GLY A 69 -0.27 -9.97 -3.84
N PHE A 70 -0.15 -8.79 -3.24
CA PHE A 70 1.00 -7.90 -3.44
C PHE A 70 2.31 -8.61 -3.08
N HIS A 71 2.38 -9.22 -1.90
CA HIS A 71 3.59 -9.85 -1.38
C HIS A 71 3.89 -11.20 -2.04
N ARG A 72 3.06 -12.23 -1.80
CA ARG A 72 3.39 -13.60 -2.27
C ARG A 72 3.27 -13.76 -3.79
N HIS A 73 2.21 -13.25 -4.41
CA HIS A 73 2.00 -13.41 -5.85
C HIS A 73 2.82 -12.43 -6.68
N PHE A 74 2.63 -11.12 -6.50
CA PHE A 74 3.22 -10.12 -7.38
C PHE A 74 4.70 -9.87 -7.08
N THR A 75 5.11 -9.82 -5.82
CA THR A 75 6.52 -9.62 -5.50
C THR A 75 7.33 -10.91 -5.64
N HIS A 76 6.92 -11.98 -4.95
CA HIS A 76 7.74 -13.20 -4.84
C HIS A 76 7.44 -14.27 -5.90
N GLY A 77 6.36 -14.14 -6.67
CA GLY A 77 5.99 -15.15 -7.66
C GLY A 77 5.73 -16.54 -7.06
N ALA A 78 5.32 -16.61 -5.79
CA ALA A 78 5.23 -17.85 -5.01
C ALA A 78 4.21 -18.86 -5.58
N PHE A 79 3.27 -18.39 -6.40
CA PHE A 79 2.32 -19.24 -7.12
C PHE A 79 1.85 -18.56 -8.41
N LYS A 80 1.33 -19.37 -9.34
CA LYS A 80 0.66 -18.88 -10.55
C LYS A 80 -0.83 -18.73 -10.29
N ALA A 81 -1.42 -17.64 -10.77
CA ALA A 81 -2.84 -17.36 -10.66
C ALA A 81 -3.43 -17.20 -12.05
N GLY A 82 -4.63 -17.73 -12.27
CA GLY A 82 -5.42 -17.39 -13.46
C GLY A 82 -5.75 -15.90 -13.49
N ARG A 83 -6.11 -15.38 -14.68
CA ARG A 83 -6.36 -13.94 -14.89
C ARG A 83 -7.35 -13.34 -13.89
N GLY A 84 -8.46 -14.04 -13.61
CA GLY A 84 -9.48 -13.58 -12.66
C GLY A 84 -8.94 -13.42 -11.24
N LEU A 85 -8.25 -14.44 -10.70
CA LEU A 85 -7.65 -14.36 -9.36
C LEU A 85 -6.55 -13.30 -9.30
N ARG A 86 -5.71 -13.19 -10.35
CA ARG A 86 -4.68 -12.16 -10.44
C ARG A 86 -5.27 -10.75 -10.34
N ILE A 87 -6.34 -10.47 -11.09
CA ILE A 87 -7.07 -9.19 -11.02
C ILE A 87 -7.67 -8.98 -9.63
N ALA A 88 -8.34 -10.00 -9.08
CA ALA A 88 -8.95 -9.91 -7.75
C ALA A 88 -7.92 -9.57 -6.67
N LEU A 89 -6.75 -10.22 -6.68
CA LEU A 89 -5.65 -9.95 -5.76
C LEU A 89 -5.07 -8.53 -5.92
N ALA A 90 -4.98 -8.02 -7.15
CA ALA A 90 -4.53 -6.65 -7.39
C ALA A 90 -5.55 -5.63 -6.85
N VAL A 91 -6.84 -5.84 -7.10
CA VAL A 91 -7.92 -4.96 -6.62
C VAL A 91 -8.00 -4.97 -5.09
N THR A 92 -8.09 -6.14 -4.46
CA THR A 92 -8.20 -6.24 -2.99
C THR A 92 -6.95 -5.75 -2.27
N GLY A 93 -5.76 -5.95 -2.86
CA GLY A 93 -4.51 -5.37 -2.34
C GLY A 93 -4.50 -3.84 -2.46
N SER A 94 -4.95 -3.29 -3.59
CA SER A 94 -5.08 -1.83 -3.77
C SER A 94 -6.10 -1.21 -2.83
N MET A 95 -7.15 -1.94 -2.46
CA MET A 95 -8.12 -1.51 -1.46
C MET A 95 -7.52 -1.38 -0.05
N ALA A 96 -6.35 -1.94 0.23
CA ALA A 96 -5.65 -1.79 1.51
C ALA A 96 -4.99 -0.41 1.70
N MET A 97 -5.06 0.47 0.70
CA MET A 97 -4.56 1.85 0.75
C MET A 97 -3.05 1.99 1.04
N ARG A 98 -2.24 0.97 0.68
CA ARG A 98 -0.77 0.98 0.87
C ARG A 98 0.01 1.54 -0.32
N GLY A 99 -0.66 2.27 -1.22
CA GLY A 99 -0.13 2.71 -2.50
C GLY A 99 -0.55 1.83 -3.68
N PRO A 100 -0.28 2.28 -4.92
CA PRO A 100 -0.68 1.57 -6.12
C PRO A 100 0.20 0.31 -6.31
N VAL A 101 -0.37 -0.75 -6.89
CA VAL A 101 0.20 -2.11 -6.90
C VAL A 101 1.61 -2.19 -7.49
N ILE A 102 1.89 -1.46 -8.58
CA ILE A 102 3.20 -1.47 -9.24
C ILE A 102 4.22 -0.75 -8.36
N GLY A 103 3.84 0.39 -7.78
CA GLY A 103 4.70 1.15 -6.86
C GLY A 103 5.07 0.31 -5.63
N TRP A 104 4.08 -0.32 -4.99
CA TRP A 104 4.30 -1.16 -3.82
C TRP A 104 5.22 -2.35 -4.12
N VAL A 105 4.99 -3.06 -5.23
CA VAL A 105 5.81 -4.20 -5.63
C VAL A 105 7.23 -3.76 -5.98
N ALA A 106 7.40 -2.62 -6.65
CA ALA A 106 8.71 -2.07 -6.96
C ALA A 106 9.48 -1.71 -5.68
N ASP A 107 8.85 -1.02 -4.73
CA ASP A 107 9.44 -0.69 -3.43
C ASP A 107 9.83 -1.95 -2.66
N HIS A 108 8.95 -2.96 -2.61
CA HIS A 108 9.20 -4.20 -1.88
C HIS A 108 10.31 -5.04 -2.53
N ARG A 109 10.37 -5.11 -3.86
CA ARG A 109 11.47 -5.76 -4.57
C ARG A 109 12.78 -5.00 -4.42
N ARG A 110 12.76 -3.66 -4.37
CA ARG A 110 13.94 -2.85 -4.02
C ARG A 110 14.40 -3.15 -2.60
N HIS A 111 13.47 -3.20 -1.63
CA HIS A 111 13.79 -3.60 -0.26
C HIS A 111 14.49 -4.96 -0.22
N HIS A 112 13.94 -6.02 -0.83
CA HIS A 112 14.64 -7.31 -0.85
C HIS A 112 15.99 -7.28 -1.56
N ALA A 113 16.09 -6.52 -2.65
CA ALA A 113 17.34 -6.36 -3.36
C ALA A 113 18.37 -5.57 -2.53
N TYR A 114 17.96 -4.76 -1.56
CA TYR A 114 18.86 -3.90 -0.80
C TYR A 114 18.74 -4.03 0.72
N ALA A 115 18.14 -5.11 1.22
CA ALA A 115 17.78 -5.23 2.63
C ALA A 115 18.97 -4.92 3.54
N ASP A 116 18.75 -4.03 4.50
CA ASP A 116 19.74 -3.61 5.50
C ASP A 116 21.02 -2.96 4.94
N ARG A 117 21.00 -2.51 3.68
CA ARG A 117 22.08 -1.73 3.04
C ARG A 117 21.56 -0.48 2.34
N ASP A 118 22.49 0.36 1.91
CA ASP A 118 22.19 1.54 1.11
C ASP A 118 21.35 1.17 -0.12
N GLY A 119 20.22 1.86 -0.28
CA GLY A 119 19.24 1.62 -1.35
C GLY A 119 17.94 0.96 -0.88
N ASP A 120 17.90 0.40 0.34
CA ASP A 120 16.64 -0.05 0.96
C ASP A 120 15.75 1.15 1.35
N PRO A 121 14.50 1.23 0.85
CA PRO A 121 13.58 2.31 1.17
C PRO A 121 13.42 2.57 2.67
N HIS A 122 13.43 1.49 3.47
CA HIS A 122 12.93 1.50 4.84
C HIS A 122 13.85 0.69 5.76
N SER A 123 15.16 0.79 5.54
CA SER A 123 16.13 0.13 6.40
C SER A 123 16.16 0.75 7.80
N PRO A 124 16.12 -0.05 8.87
CA PRO A 124 16.34 0.42 10.23
C PRO A 124 17.80 0.85 10.48
N TRP A 125 18.73 0.50 9.58
CA TRP A 125 20.17 0.79 9.71
C TRP A 125 20.59 2.10 9.04
N ARG A 126 19.65 2.83 8.43
CA ARG A 126 19.90 4.05 7.64
C ARG A 126 20.76 5.11 8.35
N TYR A 127 20.67 5.22 9.68
CA TYR A 127 21.35 6.28 10.44
C TYR A 127 22.60 5.80 11.21
N GLY A 128 23.03 4.55 11.00
CA GLY A 128 24.17 3.94 11.68
C GLY A 128 23.78 2.92 12.76
N THR A 129 24.75 2.50 13.56
CA THR A 129 24.64 1.33 14.47
C THR A 129 24.59 1.68 15.96
N SER A 130 24.62 2.96 16.33
CA SER A 130 24.46 3.37 17.73
C SER A 130 23.01 3.18 18.20
N ALA A 131 22.78 3.05 19.52
CA ALA A 131 21.43 2.90 20.06
C ALA A 131 20.48 4.06 19.64
N ALA A 132 20.97 5.30 19.61
CA ALA A 132 20.22 6.45 19.14
C ALA A 132 19.92 6.39 17.64
N ALA A 133 20.89 5.94 16.83
CA ALA A 133 20.70 5.73 15.39
C ALA A 133 19.65 4.65 15.11
N LEU A 134 19.67 3.55 15.86
CA LEU A 134 18.68 2.47 15.74
C LEU A 134 17.28 2.91 16.16
N ALA A 135 17.15 3.71 17.22
CA ALA A 135 15.84 4.28 17.59
C ALA A 135 15.28 5.18 16.49
N LYS A 136 16.12 6.03 15.88
CA LYS A 136 15.74 6.87 14.74
C LYS A 136 15.41 6.02 13.49
N GLY A 137 16.20 4.98 13.25
CA GLY A 137 16.05 4.04 12.14
C GLY A 137 14.75 3.24 12.24
N PHE A 138 14.39 2.79 13.45
CA PHE A 138 13.11 2.14 13.72
C PHE A 138 11.92 3.02 13.30
N TRP A 139 11.90 4.30 13.70
CA TRP A 139 10.81 5.20 13.29
C TRP A 139 10.79 5.49 11.79
N HIS A 140 11.96 5.55 11.17
CA HIS A 140 12.06 5.66 9.72
C HIS A 140 11.50 4.42 9.01
N ALA A 141 11.93 3.22 9.40
CA ALA A 141 11.45 1.97 8.84
C ALA A 141 9.95 1.75 9.07
N HIS A 142 9.42 2.19 10.22
CA HIS A 142 8.01 2.04 10.55
C HIS A 142 7.11 2.98 9.73
N MET A 143 7.42 4.29 9.71
CA MET A 143 6.57 5.30 9.05
C MET A 143 7.35 6.39 8.31
N GLY A 144 8.56 6.75 8.77
CA GLY A 144 9.28 7.89 8.22
C GLY A 144 9.59 7.78 6.71
N TRP A 145 9.89 6.58 6.23
CA TRP A 145 10.21 6.32 4.82
C TRP A 145 9.06 6.67 3.85
N LEU A 146 7.80 6.60 4.31
CA LEU A 146 6.64 6.97 3.50
C LEU A 146 6.70 8.44 3.06
N PHE A 147 7.34 9.29 3.86
CA PHE A 147 7.44 10.72 3.62
C PHE A 147 8.67 11.12 2.79
N ASP A 148 9.56 10.17 2.50
CA ASP A 148 10.70 10.41 1.62
C ASP A 148 10.24 10.70 0.21
N ARG A 149 10.99 11.56 -0.48
CA ARG A 149 10.66 11.97 -1.85
C ARG A 149 11.20 11.00 -2.90
N GLU A 150 12.05 10.06 -2.56
CA GLU A 150 12.55 9.08 -3.54
C GLU A 150 11.41 8.26 -4.17
N LYS A 151 11.49 8.03 -5.48
CA LYS A 151 10.57 7.17 -6.23
C LYS A 151 11.33 6.01 -6.85
N THR A 152 11.01 4.79 -6.42
CA THR A 152 11.61 3.56 -6.96
C THR A 152 11.30 3.41 -8.44
N ASN A 153 12.30 2.98 -9.21
CA ASN A 153 12.16 2.76 -10.64
C ASN A 153 11.43 1.44 -10.93
N ALA A 154 10.14 1.53 -11.28
CA ALA A 154 9.34 0.37 -11.66
C ALA A 154 9.84 -0.34 -12.92
N GLN A 155 10.49 0.36 -13.86
CA GLN A 155 11.10 -0.27 -15.03
C GLN A 155 12.25 -1.22 -14.65
N ARG A 156 12.93 -0.92 -13.53
CA ARG A 156 13.98 -1.80 -12.97
C ARG A 156 13.40 -2.92 -12.12
N PHE A 157 12.48 -2.60 -11.21
CA PHE A 157 12.06 -3.54 -10.16
C PHE A 157 10.76 -4.29 -10.46
N ALA A 158 9.87 -3.75 -11.28
CA ALA A 158 8.58 -4.35 -11.64
C ALA A 158 8.25 -4.32 -13.16
N PRO A 159 9.20 -4.62 -14.06
CA PRO A 159 8.96 -4.57 -15.51
C PRO A 159 7.87 -5.54 -15.99
N ASP A 160 7.73 -6.67 -15.31
CA ASP A 160 6.69 -7.68 -15.56
C ASP A 160 5.28 -7.15 -15.29
N LEU A 161 5.10 -6.31 -14.26
CA LEU A 161 3.81 -5.67 -13.98
C LEU A 161 3.52 -4.53 -14.96
N LEU A 162 4.55 -3.78 -15.37
CA LEU A 162 4.41 -2.73 -16.39
C LEU A 162 4.01 -3.29 -17.76
N ALA A 163 4.39 -4.54 -18.06
CA ALA A 163 3.98 -5.23 -19.28
C ALA A 163 2.51 -5.73 -19.25
N ASP A 164 1.87 -5.77 -18.08
CA ASP A 164 0.52 -6.29 -17.90
C ASP A 164 -0.52 -5.15 -17.90
N ARG A 165 -1.24 -4.99 -19.03
CA ARG A 165 -2.18 -3.87 -19.24
C ARG A 165 -3.29 -3.79 -18.19
N ASP A 166 -3.76 -4.93 -17.67
CA ASP A 166 -4.81 -4.94 -16.66
C ASP A 166 -4.28 -4.46 -15.31
N ILE A 167 -3.05 -4.87 -14.95
CA ILE A 167 -2.40 -4.42 -13.72
C ILE A 167 -2.08 -2.93 -13.80
N VAL A 168 -1.59 -2.43 -14.94
CA VAL A 168 -1.39 -0.99 -15.16
C VAL A 168 -2.71 -0.22 -15.04
N ARG A 169 -3.83 -0.79 -15.50
CA ARG A 169 -5.14 -0.16 -15.32
C ARG A 169 -5.52 -0.10 -13.84
N ILE A 170 -5.39 -1.20 -13.10
CA ILE A 170 -5.70 -1.26 -11.66
C ILE A 170 -4.82 -0.29 -10.87
N ASP A 171 -3.53 -0.22 -11.20
CA ASP A 171 -2.56 0.72 -10.62
C ASP A 171 -3.03 2.18 -10.76
N ARG A 172 -3.49 2.57 -11.96
CA ARG A 172 -4.05 3.90 -12.22
C ARG A 172 -5.39 4.15 -11.52
N TRP A 173 -6.17 3.11 -11.27
CA TRP A 173 -7.45 3.17 -10.57
C TRP A 173 -7.31 3.24 -9.05
N PHE A 174 -6.09 3.15 -8.52
CA PHE A 174 -5.83 3.20 -7.09
C PHE A 174 -6.57 4.34 -6.33
N PRO A 175 -6.62 5.60 -6.84
CA PRO A 175 -7.41 6.64 -6.16
C PRO A 175 -8.90 6.32 -6.08
N ALA A 176 -9.49 5.78 -7.14
CA ALA A 176 -10.90 5.38 -7.15
C ALA A 176 -11.14 4.18 -6.21
N LEU A 177 -10.25 3.19 -6.22
CA LEU A 177 -10.32 2.04 -5.30
C LEU A 177 -10.20 2.47 -3.84
N THR A 178 -9.39 3.51 -3.55
CA THR A 178 -9.27 4.09 -2.21
C THR A 178 -10.60 4.72 -1.76
N VAL A 179 -11.25 5.50 -2.63
CA VAL A 179 -12.58 6.07 -2.35
C VAL A 179 -13.60 4.95 -2.13
N VAL A 180 -13.58 3.90 -2.96
CA VAL A 180 -14.45 2.73 -2.79
C VAL A 180 -14.20 2.07 -1.43
N THR A 181 -12.96 1.81 -1.02
CA THR A 181 -12.65 1.23 0.31
C THR A 181 -13.24 2.06 1.44
N LEU A 182 -13.11 3.39 1.39
CA LEU A 182 -13.57 4.27 2.46
C LEU A 182 -15.10 4.37 2.54
N LEU A 183 -15.79 4.37 1.40
CA LEU A 183 -17.24 4.55 1.35
C LEU A 183 -18.02 3.24 1.49
N SER A 184 -17.44 2.11 1.07
CA SER A 184 -18.17 0.82 1.03
C SER A 184 -18.68 0.36 2.40
N PRO A 185 -17.92 0.45 3.50
CA PRO A 185 -18.43 0.06 4.82
C PRO A 185 -19.64 0.88 5.24
N ALA A 186 -19.60 2.21 5.05
CA ALA A 186 -20.72 3.09 5.39
C ALA A 186 -21.95 2.80 4.51
N LEU A 187 -21.75 2.60 3.20
CA LEU A 187 -22.82 2.26 2.27
C LEU A 187 -23.48 0.92 2.62
N ILE A 188 -22.67 -0.12 2.87
CA ILE A 188 -23.18 -1.45 3.21
C ILE A 188 -23.87 -1.42 4.57
N GLY A 189 -23.27 -0.79 5.58
CA GLY A 189 -23.88 -0.64 6.90
C GLY A 189 -25.22 0.08 6.85
N GLY A 190 -25.31 1.19 6.11
CA GLY A 190 -26.54 1.95 5.95
C GLY A 190 -27.64 1.18 5.24
N LEU A 191 -27.29 0.42 4.20
CA LEU A 191 -28.24 -0.45 3.49
C LEU A 191 -28.71 -1.62 4.34
N VAL A 192 -27.81 -2.29 5.08
CA VAL A 192 -28.15 -3.43 5.94
C VAL A 192 -29.04 -3.02 7.11
N THR A 193 -28.77 -1.86 7.71
CA THR A 193 -29.53 -1.35 8.86
C THR A 193 -30.76 -0.53 8.46
N MET A 194 -30.90 -0.23 7.16
CA MET A 194 -31.87 0.72 6.60
C MET A 194 -31.87 2.06 7.36
N SER A 195 -30.69 2.47 7.83
CA SER A 195 -30.47 3.68 8.62
C SER A 195 -29.18 4.34 8.19
N TRP A 196 -29.25 5.63 7.86
CA TRP A 196 -28.05 6.44 7.63
C TRP A 196 -27.57 7.12 8.90
N TRP A 197 -28.34 6.97 9.99
CA TRP A 197 -28.08 7.59 11.28
C TRP A 197 -27.78 6.56 12.36
N VAL A 198 -27.01 7.01 13.34
CA VAL A 198 -26.79 6.29 14.60
C VAL A 198 -28.15 6.13 15.30
N ARG A 199 -28.49 4.90 15.70
CA ARG A 199 -29.72 4.59 16.44
C ARG A 199 -29.51 4.78 17.94
#